data_AF-R6FBC6-F1
#
_entry.id   AF-R6FBC6-F1
#
_cell.length_a   1.000
_cell.length_b   1.000
_cell.length_c   1.000
_cell.angle_alpha   90.00
_cell.angle_beta   90.00
_cell.angle_gamma   90.00
#
_symmetry.space_group_name_H-M   'P 1'
#
loop_
_entity.id
_entity.type
_entity.pdbx_description
1 polymer ?
#
loop_
_entity_poly.entity_id
_entity_poly.type
_entity_poly.pdbx_seq_one_letter_code
_entity_poly.pdbx_strand_id
1 'polypeptide(L)'
;MEATVTYKKKIIDLKEDTFKVLSVMAARQGTNLKKLIENLLDKKAEEYDDSEAYRYMSENYPDGQVKLEKNERKEFMDWLGVVEK
;
A
#
# COMPACT_ATOMS: atom_id res chain seq x y z
N MET A 1 20.39 9.08 6.15
CA MET A 1 20.96 7.74 6.36
C MET A 1 20.25 6.83 5.37
N GLU A 2 20.95 6.28 4.37
CA GLU A 2 20.34 5.29 3.48
C GLU A 2 19.99 4.06 4.32
N ALA A 3 18.69 3.76 4.43
CA ALA A 3 18.24 2.55 5.09
C ALA A 3 18.76 1.35 4.27
N THR A 4 19.62 0.54 4.88
CA THR A 4 20.09 -0.69 4.26
C THR A 4 18.94 -1.69 4.25
N VAL A 5 18.37 -1.95 3.07
CA VAL A 5 17.30 -2.95 2.92
C VAL A 5 17.90 -4.33 3.16
N THR A 6 17.39 -5.02 4.18
CA THR A 6 17.83 -6.38 4.53
C THR A 6 16.95 -7.40 3.81
N TYR A 7 17.58 -8.29 3.04
CA TYR A 7 16.88 -9.31 2.26
C TYR A 7 16.94 -10.66 2.96
N LYS A 8 15.81 -11.36 3.06
CA LYS A 8 15.73 -12.75 3.54
C LYS A 8 15.38 -13.68 2.37
N LYS A 9 16.08 -14.82 2.28
CA LYS A 9 15.84 -15.81 1.21
C LYS A 9 14.82 -16.85 1.67
N LYS A 10 13.80 -17.09 0.85
CA LYS A 10 12.83 -18.19 1.00
C LYS A 10 12.76 -18.99 -0.30
N ILE A 11 12.77 -20.32 -0.19
CA ILE A 11 12.48 -21.22 -1.31
C ILE A 11 10.99 -21.56 -1.25
N ILE A 12 10.30 -21.48 -2.39
CA ILE A 12 8.87 -21.71 -2.51
C ILE A 12 8.60 -22.69 -3.65
N ASP A 13 7.56 -23.50 -3.48
CA ASP A 13 7.04 -24.35 -4.54
C ASP A 13 5.81 -23.69 -5.17
N LEU A 14 5.76 -23.69 -6.50
CA LEU A 14 4.65 -23.15 -7.28
C LEU A 14 3.98 -24.28 -8.07
N LYS A 15 2.66 -24.22 -8.20
CA LYS A 15 1.93 -25.09 -9.12
C LYS A 15 2.45 -24.86 -10.55
N GLU A 16 2.56 -25.92 -11.33
CA GLU A 16 3.13 -25.87 -12.68
C GLU A 16 2.43 -24.85 -13.58
N ASP A 17 1.09 -24.82 -13.57
CA ASP A 17 0.32 -23.87 -14.36
C ASP A 17 0.57 -22.43 -13.94
N THR A 18 0.66 -22.17 -12.63
CA THR A 18 0.99 -20.85 -12.09
C THR A 18 2.39 -20.42 -12.52
N PHE A 19 3.37 -21.33 -12.47
CA PHE A 19 4.73 -21.07 -12.91
C PHE A 19 4.77 -20.67 -14.40
N LYS A 20 4.06 -21.39 -15.27
CA LYS A 20 3.97 -21.07 -16.71
C LYS A 20 3.38 -19.69 -16.94
N VAL A 21 2.24 -19.38 -16.32
CA VAL A 21 1.56 -18.10 -16.49
C VAL A 21 2.42 -16.93 -16.00
N LEU A 22 3.03 -17.05 -14.82
CA LEU A 22 3.91 -16.02 -14.29
C LEU A 22 5.18 -15.85 -15.14
N SER A 23 5.71 -16.93 -15.70
CA SER A 23 6.87 -16.88 -16.60
C SER A 23 6.57 -16.07 -17.86
N VAL A 24 5.40 -16.30 -18.48
CA VAL A 24 4.94 -15.53 -19.64
C VAL A 24 4.73 -14.06 -19.25
N MET A 25 4.13 -13.80 -18.08
CA MET A 25 3.94 -12.43 -17.58
C MET A 25 5.28 -11.71 -17.39
N ALA A 26 6.27 -12.38 -16.80
CA ALA A 26 7.61 -11.82 -16.61
C ALA A 26 8.28 -11.48 -17.95
N ALA A 27 8.22 -12.40 -18.91
CA ALA A 27 8.75 -12.19 -20.26
C ALA A 27 8.08 -11.00 -20.96
N ARG A 28 6.75 -10.86 -20.84
CA ARG A 28 6.00 -9.72 -21.40
C ARG A 28 6.40 -8.38 -20.79
N GLN A 29 6.80 -8.36 -19.52
CA GLN A 29 7.27 -7.16 -18.83
C GLN A 29 8.77 -6.92 -19.02
N GLY A 30 9.49 -7.78 -19.76
CA GLY A 30 10.94 -7.66 -19.93
C GLY A 30 11.73 -7.91 -18.64
N THR A 31 11.18 -8.72 -17.73
CA THR A 31 11.80 -9.06 -16.44
C THR A 31 11.93 -10.58 -16.27
N ASN A 32 12.64 -11.02 -15.24
CA ASN A 32 12.70 -12.43 -14.88
C ASN A 32 11.61 -12.80 -13.86
N LEU A 33 11.26 -14.09 -13.82
CA LEU A 33 10.22 -14.61 -12.95
C LEU A 33 10.47 -14.30 -11.47
N LYS A 34 11.72 -14.42 -11.01
CA LYS A 34 12.09 -14.13 -9.62
C LYS A 34 11.73 -12.68 -9.25
N LYS A 35 12.18 -11.71 -10.05
CA LYS A 35 11.95 -10.29 -9.80
C LYS A 35 10.47 -9.92 -9.89
N LEU A 36 9.73 -10.55 -10.80
CA LEU A 36 8.27 -10.42 -10.84
C LEU A 36 7.63 -10.87 -9.53
N ILE A 37 7.99 -12.06 -9.04
CA ILE A 37 7.44 -12.63 -7.80
C ILE A 37 7.80 -11.76 -6.60
N GLU A 38 9.05 -11.31 -6.47
CA GLU A 38 9.49 -10.42 -5.40
C GLU A 38 8.65 -9.13 -5.39
N ASN A 39 8.52 -8.46 -6.53
CA ASN A 39 7.72 -7.24 -6.65
C ASN A 39 6.23 -7.46 -6.32
N LEU A 40 5.67 -8.62 -6.69
CA LEU A 40 4.28 -8.96 -6.37
C LEU A 40 4.08 -9.17 -4.86
N LEU A 41 5.05 -9.79 -4.19
CA LEU A 41 5.02 -10.01 -2.75
C LEU A 41 5.21 -8.71 -1.98
N ASP A 42 6.14 -7.84 -2.41
CA ASP A 42 6.38 -6.54 -1.79
C ASP A 42 5.11 -5.67 -1.86
N LYS A 43 4.50 -5.54 -3.04
CA LYS A 43 3.24 -4.82 -3.20
C LYS A 43 2.12 -5.37 -2.35
N LYS A 44 2.02 -6.70 -2.23
CA LYS A 44 0.99 -7.33 -1.38
C LYS A 44 1.22 -7.08 0.10
N ALA A 45 2.48 -6.98 0.53
CA ALA A 45 2.82 -6.63 1.92
C ALA A 45 2.49 -5.14 2.19
N GLU A 46 2.83 -4.25 1.26
CA GLU A 46 2.47 -2.82 1.35
C GLU A 46 0.95 -2.61 1.42
N GLU A 47 0.19 -3.24 0.53
CA GLU A 47 -1.29 -3.18 0.55
C GLU A 47 -1.88 -3.69 1.87
N TYR A 48 -1.28 -4.72 2.46
CA TYR A 48 -1.73 -5.26 3.75
C TYR A 48 -1.47 -4.25 4.88
N ASP A 49 -0.28 -3.67 4.94
CA ASP A 49 0.09 -2.66 5.94
C ASP A 49 -0.85 -1.44 5.87
N ASP A 50 -1.09 -0.92 4.66
CA ASP A 50 -2.00 0.19 4.44
C ASP A 50 -3.44 -0.14 4.86
N SER A 51 -3.91 -1.37 4.59
CA SER A 51 -5.25 -1.81 4.97
C SER A 51 -5.43 -1.96 6.49
N GLU A 52 -4.40 -2.42 7.19
CA GLU A 52 -4.38 -2.53 8.65
C GLU A 52 -4.32 -1.15 9.30
N ALA A 53 -3.49 -0.25 8.77
CA ALA A 53 -3.44 1.14 9.19
C ALA A 53 -4.79 1.83 9.01
N TYR A 54 -5.44 1.63 7.86
CA TYR A 54 -6.79 2.15 7.61
C TYR A 54 -7.82 1.58 8.59
N ARG A 55 -7.81 0.25 8.83
CA ARG A 55 -8.72 -0.37 9.80
C ARG A 55 -8.51 0.20 11.20
N TYR A 56 -7.26 0.31 11.65
CA TYR A 56 -6.92 0.86 12.95
C TYR A 56 -7.40 2.32 13.10
N MET A 57 -7.16 3.15 12.09
CA MET A 57 -7.65 4.55 12.10
C MET A 57 -9.17 4.62 12.13
N SER A 58 -9.87 3.76 11.37
CA SER A 58 -11.33 3.71 11.37
C SER A 58 -11.93 3.25 12.70
N GLU A 59 -11.25 2.37 13.43
CA GLU A 59 -11.72 1.82 14.71
C GLU A 59 -11.41 2.74 15.91
N ASN A 60 -10.23 3.38 15.91
CA ASN A 60 -9.72 4.12 17.07
C ASN A 60 -9.87 5.64 16.94
N TYR A 61 -9.93 6.17 15.72
CA TYR A 61 -10.07 7.60 15.43
C TYR A 61 -11.21 7.83 14.43
N PRO A 62 -12.47 7.55 14.83
CA PRO A 62 -13.64 7.79 13.99
C PRO A 62 -13.93 9.29 13.81
N ASP A 63 -13.06 10.20 14.28
CA ASP A 63 -13.19 11.66 14.16
C ASP A 63 -13.43 12.10 12.71
N GLY A 64 -12.96 11.34 11.71
CA GLY A 64 -13.27 11.55 10.29
C GLY A 64 -14.72 11.25 9.87
N GLN A 65 -15.54 10.66 10.75
CA GLN A 65 -16.98 10.42 10.56
C GLN A 65 -17.85 11.45 11.29
N VAL A 66 -17.25 12.35 12.08
CA VAL A 66 -17.99 13.40 12.79
C VAL A 66 -17.91 14.68 11.97
N LYS A 67 -19.06 15.36 11.81
CA LYS A 67 -19.11 16.64 11.12
C LYS A 67 -18.36 17.68 11.94
N LEU A 68 -17.34 18.31 11.34
CA LEU A 68 -16.55 19.37 11.97
C LEU A 68 -17.45 20.45 12.57
N GLU A 69 -17.11 20.89 13.78
CA GLU A 69 -17.72 22.07 14.39
C GLU A 69 -17.38 23.33 13.57
N LYS A 70 -18.18 24.39 13.72
CA LYS A 70 -18.01 25.62 12.90
C LYS A 70 -16.61 26.23 13.03
N ASN A 71 -15.99 26.14 14.21
CA ASN A 71 -14.65 26.67 14.46
C ASN A 71 -13.57 25.80 13.81
N GLU A 72 -13.64 24.49 14.00
CA GLU A 72 -12.68 23.53 13.42
C GLU A 72 -12.72 23.58 11.89
N ARG A 73 -13.92 23.72 11.31
CA ARG A 73 -14.09 23.91 9.87
C ARG A 73 -13.42 25.18 9.37
N LYS A 74 -13.53 26.28 10.12
CA LYS A 74 -12.90 27.55 9.78
C LYS A 74 -11.37 27.44 9.85
N GLU A 75 -10.84 26.86 10.93
CA GLU A 75 -9.40 26.62 11.08
C GLU A 75 -8.84 25.71 9.97
N PHE A 76 -9.59 24.68 9.60
CA PHE A 76 -9.22 23.79 8.50
C PHE A 76 -9.25 24.50 7.13
N MET A 77 -10.24 25.35 6.88
CA MET A 77 -10.34 26.15 5.66
C MET A 77 -9.23 27.20 5.56
N ASP A 78 -8.91 27.87 6.67
CA ASP A 78 -7.79 28.81 6.76
C ASP A 78 -6.45 28.10 6.52
N TRP A 79 -6.27 26.89 7.06
CA TRP A 79 -5.10 26.05 6.81
C TRP A 79 -4.97 25.63 5.33
N LEU A 80 -6.08 25.29 4.67
CA LEU A 80 -6.12 24.97 3.25
C LEU A 80 -6.03 26.21 2.33
N GLY A 81 -6.13 27.43 2.89
CA GLY A 81 -6.11 28.68 2.12
C GLY A 81 -7.34 28.90 1.24
N VAL A 82 -8.48 28.30 1.58
CA VAL A 82 -9.74 28.41 0.83
C VAL A 82 -10.78 29.18 1.64
N VAL A 83 -11.55 30.03 0.97
CA VAL A 83 -12.61 30.81 1.62
C VAL A 83 -13.94 30.09 1.45
N GLU A 84 -14.70 29.98 2.54
CA GLU A 84 -16.07 29.45 2.51
C GLU A 84 -16.95 30.32 1.59
N LYS A 85 -17.65 29.69 0.63
CA LYS A 85 -18.61 30.37 -0.26
C LYS A 85 -19.95 30.60 0.42
#